data_AF-A0A8K0M5J5-F1
#
_entry.id   AF-A0A8K0M5J5-F1
#
_cell.length_a   1.000
_cell.length_b   1.000
_cell.length_c   1.000
_cell.angle_alpha   90.00
_cell.angle_beta   90.00
_cell.angle_gamma   90.00
#
_symmetry.space_group_name_H-M   'P 1'
#
loop_
_entity.id
_entity.type
_entity.pdbx_description
1 polymer ?
#
loop_
_entity_poly.entity_id
_entity_poly.type
_entity_poly.pdbx_seq_one_letter_code
_entity_poly.pdbx_strand_id
1 'polypeptide(L)'
;MDVPLGQEVGYSVRFDNATSDKTRLKYMTDGLLLREAMEDGTFSSYSCVIIDEAHERTISTDILMAPVGFRSDHSLLPQREYDTLVGINHGWVIYDTFIYTGRQYMQIVTAIDPEWIVDLDHFQDDKLSRKRNGELRQPNVKASLNKA
;
A
#
# COMPACT_ATOMS: atom_id res chain seq x y z
N MET A 1 -7.28 -28.38 -11.54
CA MET A 1 -8.75 -28.32 -11.70
C MET A 1 -9.03 -28.55 -13.17
N ASP A 2 -9.73 -29.62 -13.49
CA ASP A 2 -9.99 -30.03 -14.88
C ASP A 2 -11.32 -29.41 -15.33
N VAL A 3 -11.34 -28.07 -15.41
CA VAL A 3 -12.56 -27.27 -15.66
C VAL A 3 -12.37 -26.37 -16.89
N PRO A 4 -13.44 -26.09 -17.66
CA PRO A 4 -13.37 -25.16 -18.78
C PRO A 4 -13.02 -23.73 -18.31
N LEU A 5 -12.15 -23.06 -19.07
CA LEU A 5 -11.76 -21.69 -18.81
C LEU A 5 -12.98 -20.75 -18.89
N GLY A 6 -13.07 -19.82 -17.94
CA GLY A 6 -14.19 -18.89 -17.80
C GLY A 6 -15.37 -19.43 -16.99
N GLN A 7 -15.35 -20.70 -16.56
CA GLN A 7 -16.28 -21.22 -15.55
C GLN A 7 -15.68 -20.97 -14.15
N GLU A 8 -15.32 -22.00 -13.39
CA GLU A 8 -14.78 -21.89 -12.03
C GLU A 8 -13.40 -21.22 -11.97
N VAL A 9 -12.61 -21.35 -13.04
CA VAL A 9 -11.31 -20.70 -13.21
C VAL A 9 -11.38 -19.76 -14.40
N GLY A 10 -11.02 -18.50 -14.18
CA GLY A 10 -11.03 -17.46 -15.22
C GLY A 10 -9.82 -16.56 -15.15
N TYR A 11 -9.67 -15.68 -16.14
CA TYR A 11 -8.66 -14.63 -16.11
C TYR A 11 -9.18 -13.29 -16.59
N SER A 12 -8.52 -12.23 -16.17
CA SER A 12 -8.71 -10.87 -16.67
C SER A 12 -7.36 -10.23 -16.94
N VAL A 13 -7.07 -9.95 -18.21
CA VAL A 13 -5.86 -9.25 -18.64
C VAL A 13 -6.27 -8.06 -19.49
N ARG A 14 -5.30 -7.19 -19.83
CA ARG A 14 -5.63 -5.99 -20.59
C ARG A 14 -6.23 -6.38 -21.95
N PHE A 15 -7.43 -5.85 -22.22
CA PHE A 15 -8.19 -6.08 -23.45
C PHE A 15 -8.77 -7.49 -23.65
N ASP A 16 -8.65 -8.37 -22.65
CA ASP A 16 -9.21 -9.71 -22.74
C ASP A 16 -9.68 -10.22 -21.38
N ASN A 17 -10.86 -10.82 -21.35
CA ASN A 17 -11.51 -11.24 -20.11
C ASN A 17 -12.30 -12.53 -20.33
N ALA A 18 -11.89 -13.57 -19.61
CA ALA A 18 -12.55 -14.87 -19.60
C ALA A 18 -13.01 -15.20 -18.18
N THR A 19 -14.04 -14.48 -17.71
CA THR A 19 -14.68 -14.68 -16.40
C THR A 19 -16.19 -14.78 -16.56
N SER A 20 -16.86 -15.45 -15.63
CA SER A 20 -18.32 -15.49 -15.51
C SER A 20 -18.76 -15.41 -14.05
N ASP A 21 -20.08 -15.38 -13.81
CA ASP A 21 -20.65 -15.42 -12.45
C ASP A 21 -20.30 -16.70 -11.68
N LYS A 22 -19.78 -17.73 -12.38
CA LYS A 22 -19.32 -18.98 -11.77
C LYS A 22 -17.83 -18.95 -11.40
N THR A 23 -17.09 -17.92 -11.79
CA THR A 23 -15.65 -17.84 -11.54
C THR A 23 -15.38 -17.68 -10.05
N ARG A 24 -14.60 -18.64 -9.52
CA ARG A 24 -14.21 -18.71 -8.11
C ARG A 24 -12.73 -18.41 -7.93
N LEU A 25 -11.91 -18.73 -8.94
CA LEU A 25 -10.50 -18.38 -9.01
C LEU A 25 -10.28 -17.53 -10.25
N LYS A 26 -9.87 -16.27 -10.04
CA LYS A 26 -9.59 -15.32 -11.10
C LYS A 26 -8.11 -14.98 -11.11
N TYR A 27 -7.43 -15.26 -12.22
CA TYR A 27 -6.08 -14.77 -12.48
C TYR A 27 -6.17 -13.40 -13.12
N MET A 28 -5.34 -12.45 -12.68
CA MET A 28 -5.32 -11.14 -13.32
C MET A 28 -3.95 -10.49 -13.19
N THR A 29 -3.68 -9.54 -14.08
CA THR A 29 -2.48 -8.71 -13.96
C THR A 29 -2.63 -7.75 -12.78
N ASP A 30 -1.55 -7.50 -12.06
CA ASP A 30 -1.41 -6.48 -11.02
C ASP A 30 -2.03 -5.12 -11.39
N GLY A 31 -1.87 -4.64 -12.62
CA GLY A 31 -2.42 -3.37 -13.07
C GLY A 31 -3.95 -3.34 -13.16
N LEU A 32 -4.59 -4.48 -13.45
CA LEU A 32 -6.05 -4.59 -13.40
C LEU A 32 -6.54 -4.71 -11.96
N LEU A 33 -5.80 -5.43 -11.10
CA LEU A 33 -6.15 -5.57 -9.69
C LEU A 33 -6.06 -4.22 -8.99
N LEU A 34 -5.03 -3.43 -9.31
CA LEU A 34 -4.88 -2.06 -8.83
C LEU A 34 -6.05 -1.18 -9.27
N ARG A 35 -6.51 -1.31 -10.52
CA ARG A 35 -7.68 -0.58 -10.99
C ARG A 35 -8.94 -0.97 -10.20
N GLU A 36 -9.16 -2.25 -9.96
CA GLU A 36 -10.28 -2.70 -9.13
C GLU A 36 -10.15 -2.18 -7.70
N ALA A 37 -8.94 -2.12 -7.13
CA ALA A 37 -8.69 -1.53 -5.81
C ALA A 37 -9.00 -0.02 -5.76
N MET A 38 -8.82 0.70 -6.87
CA MET A 38 -9.19 2.12 -6.97
C MET A 38 -10.70 2.33 -7.01
N GLU A 39 -11.47 1.36 -7.52
CA GLU A 39 -12.93 1.39 -7.56
C GLU A 39 -13.54 0.87 -6.24
N ASP A 40 -12.99 -0.22 -5.70
CA ASP A 40 -13.33 -0.82 -4.41
C ASP A 40 -12.06 -1.19 -3.63
N GLY A 41 -11.61 -0.27 -2.78
CA GLY A 41 -10.44 -0.46 -1.93
C GLY A 41 -10.61 -1.47 -0.81
N THR A 42 -11.80 -2.07 -0.64
CA THR A 42 -12.03 -3.15 0.33
C THR A 42 -11.99 -4.54 -0.30
N PHE A 43 -11.89 -4.62 -1.63
CA PHE A 43 -11.94 -5.88 -2.37
C PHE A 43 -13.15 -6.74 -2.00
N SER A 44 -14.33 -6.14 -1.85
CA SER A 44 -15.55 -6.80 -1.33
C SER A 44 -15.99 -8.02 -2.14
N SER A 45 -15.56 -8.12 -3.40
CA SER A 45 -15.81 -9.27 -4.28
C SER A 45 -14.85 -10.44 -4.08
N TYR A 46 -13.80 -10.27 -3.26
CA TYR A 46 -12.75 -11.25 -3.01
C TYR A 46 -12.68 -11.62 -1.54
N SER A 47 -12.64 -12.92 -1.24
CA SER A 47 -12.36 -13.41 0.11
C SER A 47 -10.87 -13.51 0.40
N CYS A 48 -10.04 -13.62 -0.64
CA CYS A 48 -8.60 -13.74 -0.56
C CYS A 48 -7.99 -13.25 -1.87
N VAL A 49 -6.89 -12.51 -1.79
CA VAL A 49 -6.09 -12.05 -2.92
C VAL A 49 -4.68 -12.60 -2.74
N ILE A 50 -4.15 -13.25 -3.78
CA ILE A 50 -2.78 -13.77 -3.82
C ILE A 50 -2.02 -12.92 -4.84
N ILE A 51 -0.93 -12.30 -4.39
CA ILE A 51 0.00 -11.59 -5.27
C ILE A 51 1.13 -12.55 -5.60
N ASP A 52 1.13 -13.04 -6.83
CA ASP A 52 2.20 -13.90 -7.36
C ASP A 52 3.33 -13.05 -7.96
N GLU A 53 4.52 -13.62 -8.07
CA GLU A 53 5.72 -12.96 -8.62
C GLU A 53 6.03 -11.60 -7.99
N ALA A 54 5.68 -11.40 -6.71
CA ALA A 54 5.97 -10.17 -5.96
C ALA A 54 7.47 -9.80 -5.92
N HIS A 55 8.34 -10.77 -6.24
CA HIS A 55 9.77 -10.58 -6.37
C HIS A 55 10.17 -9.70 -7.59
N GLU A 56 9.31 -9.57 -8.61
CA GLU A 56 9.55 -8.71 -9.77
C GLU A 56 9.36 -7.22 -9.47
N ARG A 57 8.75 -6.88 -8.31
CA ARG A 57 8.67 -5.51 -7.77
C ARG A 57 8.16 -4.48 -8.78
N THR A 58 7.09 -4.83 -9.48
CA THR A 58 6.40 -3.89 -10.38
C THR A 58 5.77 -2.76 -9.55
N ILE A 59 5.62 -1.57 -10.14
CA ILE A 59 4.99 -0.43 -9.46
C ILE A 59 3.56 -0.76 -9.00
N SER A 60 2.79 -1.47 -9.84
CA SER A 60 1.41 -1.82 -9.47
C SER A 60 1.38 -2.77 -8.28
N THR A 61 2.28 -3.76 -8.25
CA THR A 61 2.43 -4.69 -7.12
C THR A 61 2.85 -3.94 -5.87
N ASP A 62 3.85 -3.06 -5.94
CA ASP A 62 4.28 -2.29 -4.77
C ASP A 62 3.18 -1.34 -4.24
N ILE A 63 2.32 -0.79 -5.11
CA ILE A 63 1.15 0.02 -4.69
C ILE A 63 0.05 -0.86 -4.09
N LEU A 64 -0.22 -2.04 -4.66
CA LEU A 64 -1.18 -2.99 -4.10
C LEU A 64 -0.73 -3.54 -2.75
N MET A 65 0.58 -3.65 -2.56
CA MET A 65 1.20 -4.00 -1.29
C MET A 65 1.40 -2.78 -0.37
N ALA A 66 1.12 -1.56 -0.83
CA ALA A 66 1.30 -0.36 -0.03
C ALA A 66 0.20 -0.24 1.03
N PRO A 67 0.51 0.31 2.22
CA PRO A 67 -0.49 0.67 3.22
C PRO A 67 -1.40 1.80 2.73
N VAL A 68 -2.50 1.50 2.04
CA VAL A 68 -3.51 2.52 1.70
C VAL A 68 -4.40 2.77 2.92
N GLY A 69 -3.89 3.56 3.86
CA GLY A 69 -4.60 4.02 5.06
C GLY A 69 -4.75 5.54 5.07
N PHE A 70 -5.63 6.09 4.23
CA PHE A 70 -6.10 7.47 4.44
C PHE A 70 -7.57 7.45 4.83
N ARG A 71 -7.83 7.38 6.14
CA ARG A 71 -9.14 7.72 6.73
C ARG A 71 -9.00 8.98 7.57
N SER A 72 -9.85 9.96 7.28
CA SER A 72 -9.88 11.28 7.89
C SER A 72 -10.52 11.31 9.29
N ASP A 73 -10.93 10.17 9.87
CA ASP A 73 -11.61 10.11 11.17
C ASP A 73 -10.71 9.53 12.28
N HIS A 74 -10.28 10.40 13.19
CA HIS A 74 -9.60 10.06 14.44
C HIS A 74 -10.57 9.50 15.50
N SER A 75 -11.38 8.50 15.17
CA SER A 75 -12.23 7.81 16.16
C SER A 75 -11.89 6.33 16.24
N LEU A 76 -11.28 5.98 17.37
CA LEU A 76 -10.93 4.66 17.85
C LEU A 76 -12.07 3.66 17.59
N LEU A 77 -11.84 2.70 16.70
CA LEU A 77 -12.65 1.49 16.61
C LEU A 77 -11.79 0.25 16.95
N PRO A 78 -12.39 -0.75 17.61
CA PRO A 78 -11.67 -1.88 18.18
C PRO A 78 -11.17 -2.85 17.10
N GLN A 79 -10.07 -3.52 17.47
CA GLN A 79 -9.36 -4.54 16.70
C GLN A 79 -10.29 -5.49 15.92
N ARG A 80 -10.05 -5.59 14.62
CA ARG A 80 -10.33 -6.82 13.86
C ARG A 80 -9.03 -7.27 13.22
N GLU A 81 -8.63 -8.49 13.58
CA GLU A 81 -7.54 -9.26 12.98
C GLU A 81 -7.78 -9.41 11.48
N TYR A 82 -6.92 -8.81 10.67
CA TYR A 82 -6.75 -9.19 9.26
C TYR A 82 -5.26 -9.09 8.93
N ASP A 83 -4.62 -10.26 8.91
CA ASP A 83 -3.23 -10.40 8.51
C ASP A 83 -3.10 -10.29 6.98
N THR A 84 -2.39 -9.23 6.58
CA THR A 84 -1.87 -8.84 5.25
C THR A 84 -2.76 -8.05 4.25
N LEU A 85 -2.11 -6.95 3.81
CA LEU A 85 -2.14 -6.15 2.57
C LEU A 85 -3.34 -5.33 2.09
N VAL A 86 -4.47 -5.31 2.79
CA VAL A 86 -5.34 -4.13 2.81
C VAL A 86 -5.94 -4.03 4.21
N GLY A 87 -5.69 -2.91 4.90
CA GLY A 87 -6.27 -2.64 6.22
C GLY A 87 -5.28 -2.55 7.38
N ILE A 88 -3.97 -2.70 7.15
CA ILE A 88 -2.97 -2.33 8.17
C ILE A 88 -2.69 -0.84 8.02
N ASN A 89 -3.17 -0.07 9.00
CA ASN A 89 -2.94 1.37 9.07
C ASN A 89 -1.51 1.61 9.56
N HIS A 90 -0.56 1.73 8.64
CA HIS A 90 0.81 2.08 9.00
C HIS A 90 0.90 3.59 9.10
N GLY A 91 1.23 4.11 10.29
CA GLY A 91 1.37 5.56 10.50
C GLY A 91 2.54 6.17 9.73
N TRP A 92 3.54 5.35 9.37
CA TRP A 92 4.78 5.78 8.75
C TRP A 92 5.24 4.84 7.64
N VAL A 93 5.72 5.44 6.55
CA VAL A 93 6.35 4.74 5.44
C VAL A 93 7.61 5.48 5.00
N ILE A 94 8.66 4.73 4.66
CA ILE A 94 9.89 5.25 4.06
C ILE A 94 9.85 4.97 2.56
N TYR A 95 10.17 6.00 1.78
CA TYR A 95 10.43 5.87 0.35
C TYR A 95 11.92 5.67 0.11
N ASP A 96 12.33 4.49 -0.35
CA ASP A 96 13.76 4.16 -0.51
C ASP A 96 14.37 4.82 -1.76
N THR A 97 13.61 4.92 -2.85
CA THR A 97 14.14 5.45 -4.12
C THR A 97 13.16 6.40 -4.81
N PHE A 98 13.65 7.61 -5.09
CA PHE A 98 12.97 8.65 -5.86
C PHE A 98 13.61 8.75 -7.25
N ILE A 99 12.85 8.42 -8.30
CA ILE A 99 13.36 8.45 -9.67
C ILE A 99 12.83 9.68 -10.40
N TYR A 100 13.75 10.39 -11.06
CA TYR A 100 13.46 11.58 -11.85
C TYR A 100 13.56 11.30 -13.34
N THR A 101 12.44 10.90 -13.97
CA THR A 101 12.38 10.73 -15.43
C THR A 101 11.05 11.28 -15.96
N GLY A 102 11.01 12.58 -16.25
CA GLY A 102 9.87 13.29 -16.89
C GLY A 102 8.61 13.44 -16.02
N ARG A 103 8.36 12.51 -15.10
CA ARG A 103 7.39 12.56 -14.01
C ARG A 103 8.06 11.94 -12.78
N GLN A 104 7.69 12.43 -11.61
CA GLN A 104 8.28 12.00 -10.34
C GLN A 104 7.54 10.75 -9.83
N TYR A 105 8.27 9.67 -9.56
CA TYR A 105 7.72 8.44 -9.00
C TYR A 105 8.59 7.92 -7.85
N MET A 106 7.93 7.32 -6.86
CA MET A 106 8.56 6.66 -5.71
C MET A 106 8.34 5.15 -5.86
N GLN A 107 9.42 4.36 -5.80
CA GLN A 107 9.37 2.95 -6.19
C GLN A 107 9.28 1.95 -5.04
N ILE A 108 9.66 2.33 -3.82
CA ILE A 108 9.73 1.39 -2.71
C ILE A 108 9.11 2.07 -1.51
N VAL A 109 8.09 1.45 -0.93
CA VAL A 109 7.39 1.94 0.25
C VAL A 109 7.58 0.92 1.35
N THR A 110 8.46 1.20 2.31
CA THR A 110 8.69 0.35 3.47
C THR A 110 7.88 0.91 4.63
N ALA A 111 6.92 0.15 5.12
CA ALA A 111 6.23 0.52 6.35
C ALA A 111 7.16 0.37 7.55
N ILE A 112 7.15 1.36 8.44
CA ILE A 112 8.01 1.38 9.62
C ILE A 112 7.22 1.80 10.86
N ASP A 113 7.69 1.39 12.03
CA ASP A 113 7.31 2.00 13.29
C ASP A 113 8.25 3.20 13.58
N PRO A 114 7.74 4.37 14.00
CA PRO A 114 8.57 5.51 14.41
C PRO A 114 9.58 5.15 15.52
N GLU A 115 9.28 4.18 16.39
CA GLU A 115 10.22 3.68 17.41
C GLU A 115 11.54 3.16 16.79
N TRP A 116 11.50 2.66 15.55
CA TRP A 116 12.69 2.08 14.90
C TRP A 116 13.72 3.12 14.47
N ILE A 117 13.30 4.37 14.32
CA ILE A 117 14.13 5.45 13.76
C ILE A 117 14.36 6.60 14.74
N VAL A 118 13.68 6.62 15.89
CA VAL A 118 13.77 7.70 16.88
C VAL A 118 15.18 7.87 17.44
N ASP A 119 15.94 6.78 17.54
CA ASP A 119 17.32 6.78 18.05
C ASP A 119 18.37 7.21 17.00
N LEU A 120 17.97 7.35 15.73
CA LEU A 120 18.90 7.76 14.68
C LEU A 120 19.23 9.25 14.80
N ASP A 121 20.51 9.60 14.61
CA ASP A 121 21.02 10.99 14.73
C ASP A 121 20.23 12.00 13.90
N HIS A 122 19.75 11.59 12.72
CA HIS A 122 19.02 12.46 11.79
C HIS A 122 17.62 12.85 12.27
N PHE A 123 17.05 12.12 13.24
CA PHE A 123 15.73 12.37 13.79
C PHE A 123 15.77 13.05 15.16
N GLN A 124 16.96 13.47 15.60
CA GLN A 124 17.15 14.29 16.80
C GLN A 124 16.61 15.72 16.59
N ASP A 125 16.13 16.33 17.67
CA ASP A 125 15.38 17.59 17.68
C ASP A 125 16.14 18.80 17.08
N ASP A 126 17.47 18.75 17.18
CA ASP A 126 18.41 19.74 16.66
C ASP A 126 18.69 19.55 15.16
N LYS A 127 18.48 18.35 14.63
CA LYS A 127 18.70 17.98 13.22
C LYS A 127 17.46 18.09 12.35
N LEU A 128 16.26 18.18 12.95
CA LEU A 128 15.00 18.32 12.21
C LEU A 128 14.96 19.63 11.41
N SER A 129 14.50 19.52 10.16
CA SER A 129 14.48 20.64 9.22
C SER A 129 13.57 21.78 9.68
N ARG A 130 14.10 23.01 9.69
CA ARG A 130 13.39 24.23 10.11
C ARG A 130 13.17 25.21 8.95
N LYS A 131 12.10 25.98 9.06
CA LYS A 131 11.81 27.14 8.22
C LYS A 131 12.72 28.31 8.65
N ARG A 132 12.79 29.37 7.84
CA ARG A 132 13.55 30.59 8.16
C ARG A 132 13.11 31.28 9.45
N ASN A 133 11.86 31.07 9.88
CA ASN A 133 11.30 31.60 11.13
C ASN A 133 11.57 30.70 12.35
N GLY A 134 12.35 29.62 12.21
CA GLY A 134 12.72 28.70 13.30
C GLY A 134 11.70 27.59 13.59
N GLU A 135 10.50 27.66 13.00
CA GLU A 135 9.50 26.58 13.09
C GLU A 135 9.96 25.33 12.36
N LEU A 136 9.50 24.17 12.80
CA LEU A 136 9.71 22.92 12.08
C LEU A 136 8.99 22.95 10.73
N ARG A 137 9.67 22.48 9.69
CA ARG A 137 9.05 22.31 8.37
C ARG A 137 7.97 21.24 8.38
N GLN A 138 8.16 20.22 9.20
CA GLN A 138 7.28 19.06 9.32
C GLN A 138 6.88 18.86 10.80
N PRO A 139 5.99 19.70 11.34
CA PRO A 139 5.62 19.62 12.75
C PRO A 139 4.92 18.29 13.10
N ASN A 140 4.20 17.69 12.14
CA ASN A 140 3.51 16.42 12.32
C ASN A 140 4.48 15.23 12.45
N VAL A 141 5.65 15.30 11.80
CA VAL A 141 6.72 14.29 11.92
C VAL A 141 7.21 14.27 13.37
N LYS A 142 7.54 15.45 13.92
CA LYS A 142 7.92 15.56 15.34
C LYS A 142 6.81 15.09 16.29
N ALA A 143 5.57 15.51 16.04
CA ALA A 143 4.44 15.14 16.89
C ALA A 143 4.20 13.63 16.92
N SER A 144 4.57 12.90 15.86
CA SER A 144 4.44 11.45 15.83
C SER A 144 5.70 10.69 16.26
N LEU A 145 6.91 11.27 16.14
CA LEU A 145 8.11 10.73 16.78
C LEU A 145 8.02 10.79 18.31
N ASN A 146 7.40 11.85 18.85
CA ASN A 146 7.21 12.03 20.29
C ASN A 146 6.08 11.16 20.88
N LYS A 147 5.31 10.44 20.04
CA LYS A 147 4.22 9.55 20.47
C LYS A 147 4.67 8.08 20.60
N ALA A 148 5.76 7.75 19.92
CA ALA A 148 6.56 6.54 20.12
C ALA A 148 7.34 6.69 21.45
#